data_AF-A0A0Q4CIH0-F1
#
_entry.id   AF-A0A0Q4CIH0-F1
#
_cell.length_a   1.000
_cell.length_b   1.000
_cell.length_c   1.000
_cell.angle_alpha   90.00
_cell.angle_beta   90.00
_cell.angle_gamma   90.00
#
_symmetry.space_group_name_H-M   'P 1'
#
loop_
_entity.id
_entity.type
_entity.pdbx_description
1 polymer ?
#
loop_
_entity_poly.entity_id
_entity_poly.type
_entity_poly.pdbx_seq_one_letter_code
_entity_poly.pdbx_strand_id
1 'polypeptide(L)'
;MMSSMESPELLALVAGRIRQGVVVYDADECIMLINPHIAEIFGFEPSAVCVGSTLTEYLDRIGAAVGWPEDRIKAILENHRAWATQGELRSFDHNFDDGKVVEIGFHPLPGGGALLTFSDVGHERRVTAAANRREELTREAGFMLQKVASISQQNRIVAFNVRIEAARMGHEGRGLAVVADEVRDLSRQTSDVLRDVSRIIDATLETI
;
A
#
# COMPACT_ATOMS: atom_id res chain seq x y z
N MET A 1 28.18 -18.81 34.47
CA MET A 1 27.83 -17.65 35.32
C MET A 1 26.96 -16.71 34.50
N MET A 2 25.70 -17.11 34.25
CA MET A 2 24.69 -16.26 33.63
C MET A 2 23.82 -15.77 34.78
N SER A 3 24.12 -14.55 35.26
CA SER A 3 23.27 -13.88 36.24
C SER A 3 21.89 -13.69 35.62
N SER A 4 20.84 -14.04 36.37
CA SER A 4 19.45 -13.77 36.02
C SER A 4 19.32 -12.28 35.68
N MET A 5 19.09 -11.94 34.41
CA MET A 5 18.65 -10.59 34.04
C MET A 5 17.35 -10.31 34.77
N GLU A 6 17.23 -9.15 35.41
CA GLU A 6 16.00 -8.74 36.07
C GLU A 6 14.91 -8.45 35.02
N SER A 7 13.63 -8.65 35.37
CA SER A 7 12.50 -8.43 34.44
C SER A 7 12.54 -7.09 33.68
N PRO A 8 12.95 -5.95 34.28
CA PRO A 8 13.05 -4.67 33.57
C PRO A 8 14.10 -4.68 32.46
N GLU A 9 15.26 -5.31 32.69
CA GLU A 9 16.36 -5.38 31.72
C GLU A 9 16.01 -6.27 30.52
N LEU A 10 15.32 -7.39 30.78
CA LEU A 10 14.83 -8.27 29.72
C LEU A 10 13.78 -7.57 28.85
N LEU A 11 12.87 -6.82 29.47
CA LEU A 11 11.79 -6.14 28.78
C LEU A 11 12.34 -5.00 27.90
N ALA A 12 13.34 -4.26 28.39
CA ALA A 12 14.07 -3.26 27.61
C ALA A 12 14.82 -3.88 26.42
N LEU A 13 15.49 -5.03 26.63
CA LEU A 13 16.21 -5.74 25.57
C LEU A 13 15.26 -6.23 24.47
N VAL A 14 14.12 -6.82 24.84
CA VAL A 14 13.10 -7.31 23.90
C VAL A 14 12.52 -6.13 23.12
N ALA A 15 12.09 -5.07 23.81
CA ALA A 15 11.54 -3.88 23.16
C ALA A 15 12.53 -3.23 22.17
N GLY A 16 13.83 -3.27 22.47
CA GLY A 16 14.89 -2.78 21.59
C GLY A 16 15.10 -3.60 20.30
N ARG A 17 14.52 -4.80 20.19
CA ARG A 17 14.57 -5.64 18.97
C ARG A 17 13.33 -5.51 18.09
N ILE A 18 12.27 -4.86 18.59
CA ILE A 18 11.02 -4.69 17.86
C ILE A 18 11.18 -3.57 16.82
N ARG A 19 10.89 -3.87 15.55
CA ARG A 19 10.81 -2.88 14.45
C ARG A 19 9.48 -2.14 14.43
N GLN A 20 9.02 -1.73 15.60
CA GLN A 20 7.79 -1.00 15.83
C GLN A 20 8.10 -0.02 16.96
N GLY A 21 7.67 1.23 16.84
CA GLY A 21 7.81 2.21 17.91
C GLY A 21 6.88 1.80 19.04
N VAL A 22 7.38 1.76 20.27
CA VAL A 22 6.61 1.39 21.45
C VAL A 22 6.87 2.42 22.53
N VAL A 23 5.79 3.01 23.03
CA VAL A 23 5.81 3.91 24.19
C VAL A 23 4.73 3.47 25.15
N VAL A 24 5.07 3.34 26.43
CA VAL A 24 4.11 3.03 27.49
C VAL A 24 4.19 4.11 28.54
N TYR A 25 3.03 4.60 28.98
CA TYR A 25 2.93 5.48 30.14
C TYR A 25 1.89 4.96 31.12
N ASP A 26 2.05 5.29 32.39
CA ASP A 26 1.17 4.87 33.48
C ASP A 26 0.03 5.86 33.77
N ALA A 27 -0.72 5.65 34.86
CA ALA A 27 -1.84 6.50 35.25
C ALA A 27 -1.43 7.94 35.60
N ASP A 28 -0.18 8.15 36.02
CA ASP A 28 0.39 9.46 36.36
C ASP A 28 1.02 10.14 35.15
N GLU A 29 0.78 9.61 33.94
CA GLU A 29 1.35 10.08 32.68
C GLU A 29 2.88 10.01 32.65
N CYS A 30 3.48 9.11 33.42
CA CYS A 30 4.91 8.89 33.43
C CYS A 30 5.28 7.85 32.38
N ILE A 31 6.24 8.17 31.49
CA ILE A 31 6.74 7.23 30.48
C ILE A 31 7.47 6.09 31.19
N MET A 32 6.91 4.89 31.14
CA MET A 32 7.46 3.67 31.75
C MET A 32 8.34 2.87 30.79
N LEU A 33 8.06 2.97 29.49
CA LEU A 33 8.85 2.31 28.46
C LEU A 33 8.86 3.17 27.21
N ILE A 34 10.03 3.24 26.58
CA ILE A 34 10.21 3.82 25.27
C ILE A 34 11.31 3.01 24.56
N ASN A 35 11.01 2.50 23.37
CA ASN A 35 11.99 1.74 22.61
C ASN A 35 12.73 2.65 21.60
N PRO A 36 13.95 2.31 21.17
CA PRO A 36 14.77 3.19 20.33
C PRO A 36 14.17 3.41 18.93
N HIS A 37 13.35 2.50 18.41
CA HIS A 37 12.78 2.62 17.08
C HIS A 37 11.84 3.83 16.94
N ILE A 38 11.25 4.33 18.02
CA ILE A 38 10.43 5.54 18.00
C ILE A 38 11.24 6.78 17.54
N ALA A 39 12.51 6.86 17.91
CA ALA A 39 13.41 7.93 17.51
C ALA A 39 13.68 7.90 15.99
N GLU A 40 13.77 6.69 15.41
CA GLU A 40 13.94 6.49 13.96
C GLU A 40 12.68 6.90 13.18
N ILE A 41 11.49 6.59 13.70
CA ILE A 41 10.21 6.92 13.07
C ILE A 41 10.03 8.44 13.01
N PHE A 42 10.14 9.10 14.16
CA PHE A 42 9.86 10.53 14.32
C PHE A 42 11.06 11.45 14.04
N GLY A 43 12.27 10.89 13.88
CA GLY A 43 13.46 11.64 13.48
C GLY A 43 14.05 12.54 14.57
N PHE A 44 14.12 12.05 15.81
CA PHE A 44 14.70 12.78 16.94
C PHE A 44 15.87 12.02 17.59
N GLU A 45 16.71 12.71 18.35
CA GLU A 45 17.85 12.08 19.05
C GLU A 45 17.35 11.12 20.15
N PRO A 46 17.78 9.85 20.24
CA PRO A 46 17.23 8.90 21.21
C PRO A 46 17.31 9.36 22.68
N SER A 47 18.35 10.12 23.04
CA SER A 47 18.49 10.69 24.39
C SER A 47 17.56 11.88 24.66
N ALA A 48 16.87 12.37 23.63
CA ALA A 48 15.91 13.44 23.79
C ALA A 48 14.63 12.96 24.49
N VAL A 49 14.35 11.68 24.70
CA VAL A 49 13.25 11.27 25.57
C VAL A 49 13.73 10.15 26.49
N CYS A 50 13.41 10.26 27.78
CA CYS A 50 13.80 9.27 28.75
C CYS A 50 12.58 8.61 29.41
N VAL A 51 12.75 7.35 29.81
CA VAL A 51 11.87 6.72 30.81
C VAL A 51 11.87 7.61 32.07
N GLY A 52 10.70 7.81 32.66
CA GLY A 52 10.48 8.72 33.79
C GLY A 52 10.02 10.13 33.40
N SER A 53 10.08 10.50 32.10
CA SER A 53 9.54 11.79 31.65
C SER A 53 8.02 11.78 31.69
N THR A 54 7.40 12.94 31.80
CA THR A 54 5.95 13.05 31.64
C THR A 54 5.51 12.92 30.18
N LEU A 55 4.27 12.52 29.94
CA LEU A 55 3.68 12.46 28.60
C LEU A 55 3.68 13.83 27.92
N THR A 56 3.53 14.91 28.68
CA THR A 56 3.61 16.28 28.18
C THR A 56 5.02 16.59 27.66
N GLU A 57 6.06 16.32 28.45
CA GLU A 57 7.44 16.51 28.01
C GLU A 57 7.79 15.64 26.80
N TYR A 58 7.28 14.40 26.75
CA TYR A 58 7.45 13.52 25.59
C TYR A 58 6.87 14.15 24.31
N LEU A 59 5.62 14.60 24.37
CA LEU A 59 4.94 15.19 23.21
C LEU A 59 5.52 16.55 22.82
N ASP A 60 5.97 17.36 23.78
CA ASP A 60 6.66 18.62 23.51
C ASP A 60 7.97 18.39 22.75
N ARG A 61 8.75 17.37 23.15
CA ARG A 61 10.02 17.05 22.49
C ARG A 61 9.83 16.47 21.09
N ILE A 62 8.84 15.58 20.90
CA ILE A 62 8.47 15.12 19.56
C ILE A 62 7.94 16.28 18.71
N GLY A 63 7.06 17.10 19.28
CA GLY A 63 6.51 18.26 18.60
C GLY A 63 7.60 19.23 18.15
N ALA A 64 8.60 19.50 18.99
CA ALA A 64 9.75 20.32 18.62
C ALA A 64 10.61 19.70 17.51
N ALA A 65 10.80 18.37 17.51
CA ALA A 65 11.59 17.67 16.51
C ALA A 65 10.90 17.62 15.13
N VAL A 66 9.59 17.40 15.11
CA VAL A 66 8.79 17.26 13.89
C VAL A 66 8.19 18.59 13.42
N GLY A 67 8.22 19.62 14.26
CA GLY A 67 7.65 20.94 13.97
C GLY A 67 6.13 21.02 14.15
N TRP A 68 5.56 20.27 15.11
CA TRP A 68 4.14 20.36 15.43
C TRP A 68 3.81 21.67 16.16
N PRO A 69 2.68 22.31 15.82
CA PRO A 69 2.24 23.50 16.54
C PRO A 69 1.68 23.12 17.93
N GLU A 70 1.71 24.07 18.88
CA GLU A 70 1.34 23.82 20.28
C GLU A 70 -0.12 23.38 20.45
N ASP A 71 -1.03 23.90 19.64
CA ASP A 71 -2.45 23.53 19.64
C ASP A 71 -2.65 22.05 19.30
N ARG A 72 -1.84 21.53 18.38
CA ARG A 72 -1.83 20.12 18.03
C ARG A 72 -1.34 19.24 19.18
N ILE A 73 -0.29 19.66 19.91
CA ILE A 73 0.22 18.93 21.08
C ILE A 73 -0.87 18.84 22.16
N LYS A 74 -1.56 19.96 22.43
CA LYS A 74 -2.68 20.00 23.39
C LYS A 74 -3.82 19.07 22.97
N ALA A 75 -4.21 19.09 21.71
CA ALA A 75 -5.26 18.21 21.19
C ALA A 75 -4.88 16.72 21.33
N ILE A 76 -3.61 16.35 21.11
CA ILE A 76 -3.13 14.98 21.30
C ILE A 76 -3.23 14.56 22.78
N LEU A 77 -2.79 15.42 23.70
CA LEU A 77 -2.90 15.17 25.14
C LEU A 77 -4.35 14.95 25.59
N GLU A 78 -5.25 15.84 25.18
CA GLU A 78 -6.68 15.74 25.50
C GLU A 78 -7.30 14.44 24.98
N ASN A 79 -6.97 14.07 23.73
CA ASN A 79 -7.42 12.83 23.12
C ASN A 79 -6.89 11.59 23.88
N HIS A 80 -5.59 11.55 24.20
CA HIS A 80 -5.00 10.43 24.94
C HIS A 80 -5.64 10.24 26.32
N ARG A 81 -5.87 11.34 27.06
CA ARG A 81 -6.55 11.32 28.36
C ARG A 81 -7.99 10.82 28.25
N ALA A 82 -8.72 11.31 27.24
CA ALA A 82 -10.08 10.87 26.97
C ALA A 82 -10.14 9.37 26.64
N TRP A 83 -9.27 8.90 25.74
CA TRP A 83 -9.24 7.49 25.33
C TRP A 83 -8.79 6.56 26.46
N ALA A 84 -7.80 6.96 27.26
CA ALA A 84 -7.37 6.21 28.44
C ALA A 84 -8.52 6.03 29.45
N THR A 85 -9.29 7.10 29.67
CA THR A 85 -10.45 7.08 30.59
C THR A 85 -11.60 6.22 30.04
N GLN A 86 -11.82 6.25 28.73
CA GLN A 86 -12.87 5.48 28.06
C GLN A 86 -12.53 3.99 27.94
N GLY A 87 -11.24 3.63 28.04
CA GLY A 87 -10.79 2.24 27.89
C GLY A 87 -10.96 1.70 26.45
N GLU A 88 -11.10 2.58 25.47
CA GLU A 88 -11.35 2.20 24.09
C GLU A 88 -10.05 2.08 23.28
N LEU A 89 -9.86 0.93 22.63
CA LEU A 89 -8.77 0.72 21.68
C LEU A 89 -8.98 1.66 20.47
N ARG A 90 -7.92 2.37 20.07
CA ARG A 90 -7.92 3.18 18.84
C ARG A 90 -6.74 2.77 17.96
N SER A 91 -6.95 2.81 16.65
CA SER A 91 -5.87 2.82 15.66
C SER A 91 -6.19 3.90 14.63
N PHE A 92 -5.20 4.71 14.26
CA PHE A 92 -5.36 5.75 13.26
C PHE A 92 -4.05 6.02 12.53
N ASP A 93 -4.16 6.44 11.27
CA ASP A 93 -3.02 6.77 10.44
C ASP A 93 -2.59 8.22 10.67
N HIS A 94 -1.28 8.41 10.78
CA HIS A 94 -0.65 9.72 10.77
C HIS A 94 0.22 9.91 9.53
N ASN A 95 -0.07 10.96 8.76
CA ASN A 95 0.71 11.35 7.59
C ASN A 95 1.73 12.42 7.98
N PHE A 96 3.01 12.14 7.73
CA PHE A 96 4.10 13.11 7.90
C PHE A 96 4.37 13.86 6.59
N ASP A 97 4.96 15.04 6.71
CA ASP A 97 5.30 15.90 5.56
C ASP A 97 6.37 15.27 4.64
N ASP A 98 7.19 14.35 5.17
CA ASP A 98 8.17 13.58 4.40
C ASP A 98 7.55 12.41 3.60
N GLY A 99 6.23 12.24 3.68
CA GLY A 99 5.47 11.20 2.99
C GLY A 99 5.42 9.85 3.72
N LYS A 100 6.00 9.74 4.93
CA LYS A 100 5.79 8.57 5.79
C LYS A 100 4.35 8.51 6.27
N VAL A 101 3.82 7.29 6.35
CA VAL A 101 2.52 7.00 6.95
C VAL A 101 2.75 6.07 8.11
N VAL A 102 2.46 6.56 9.32
CA VAL A 102 2.63 5.80 10.56
C VAL A 102 1.25 5.46 11.11
N GLU A 103 0.97 4.18 11.25
CA GLU A 103 -0.18 3.73 12.01
C GLU A 103 0.14 3.86 13.50
N ILE A 104 -0.74 4.56 14.24
CA ILE A 104 -0.64 4.76 15.68
C ILE A 104 -1.74 3.96 16.37
N GLY A 105 -1.35 2.92 17.10
CA GLY A 105 -2.24 2.15 17.97
C GLY A 105 -2.21 2.69 19.40
N PHE A 106 -3.37 2.95 19.98
CA PHE A 106 -3.55 3.38 21.36
C PHE A 106 -4.29 2.31 22.15
N HIS A 107 -3.59 1.68 23.09
CA HIS A 107 -4.07 0.57 23.91
C HIS A 107 -4.12 0.99 25.39
N PRO A 108 -5.28 1.36 25.94
CA PRO A 108 -5.43 1.69 27.36
C PRO A 108 -4.98 0.53 28.25
N LEU A 109 -4.31 0.82 29.36
CA LEU A 109 -3.85 -0.20 30.31
C LEU A 109 -4.83 -0.37 31.49
N PRO A 110 -5.00 -1.60 32.01
CA PRO A 110 -5.69 -1.82 33.27
C PRO A 110 -4.98 -1.07 34.41
N GLY A 111 -5.69 -0.17 35.08
CA GLY A 111 -5.13 0.67 36.15
C GLY A 111 -4.72 2.08 35.73
N GLY A 112 -4.91 2.45 34.45
CA GLY A 112 -4.61 3.77 33.93
C GLY A 112 -3.33 3.81 33.08
N GLY A 113 -3.20 4.85 32.27
CA GLY A 113 -2.14 4.96 31.27
C GLY A 113 -2.47 4.26 29.95
N ALA A 114 -1.50 4.17 29.05
CA ALA A 114 -1.66 3.51 27.76
C ALA A 114 -0.34 2.99 27.18
N LEU A 115 -0.46 1.92 26.40
CA LEU A 115 0.53 1.45 25.44
C LEU A 115 0.23 2.07 24.08
N LEU A 116 1.21 2.79 23.54
CA LEU A 116 1.21 3.29 22.18
C LEU A 116 2.12 2.44 21.31
N THR A 117 1.64 2.11 20.13
CA THR A 117 2.41 1.44 19.10
C THR A 117 2.45 2.29 17.83
N PHE A 118 3.59 2.29 17.15
CA PHE A 118 3.85 3.11 15.97
C PHE A 118 4.46 2.24 14.88
N SER A 119 3.76 2.05 13.77
CA SER A 119 4.21 1.20 12.66
C SER A 119 4.33 2.04 11.39
N ASP A 120 5.50 2.07 10.75
CA ASP A 120 5.61 2.64 9.40
C ASP A 120 4.92 1.69 8.41
N VAL A 121 3.72 2.08 7.98
CA VAL A 121 2.90 1.34 7.02
C VAL A 121 2.99 1.93 5.61
N GLY A 122 3.77 2.99 5.42
CA GLY A 122 3.88 3.70 4.14
C GLY A 122 4.42 2.81 3.03
N HIS A 123 5.48 2.05 3.31
CA HIS A 123 6.06 1.13 2.34
C HIS A 123 5.10 -0.02 1.99
N GLU A 124 4.53 -0.68 3.01
CA GLU A 124 3.63 -1.82 2.82
C GLU A 124 2.37 -1.42 2.04
N ARG A 125 1.75 -0.29 2.39
CA ARG A 125 0.58 0.21 1.66
C ARG A 125 0.93 0.62 0.23
N ARG A 126 2.10 1.19 -0.03
CA ARG A 126 2.55 1.52 -1.40
C ARG A 126 2.78 0.27 -2.24
N VAL A 127 3.37 -0.76 -1.67
CA VAL A 127 3.57 -2.05 -2.36
C VAL A 127 2.22 -2.68 -2.69
N THR A 128 1.30 -2.73 -1.72
CA THR A 128 -0.05 -3.26 -1.91
C THR A 128 -0.85 -2.44 -2.92
N ALA A 129 -0.80 -1.11 -2.85
CA ALA A 129 -1.47 -0.23 -3.81
C ALA A 129 -0.91 -0.40 -5.23
N ALA A 130 0.42 -0.51 -5.38
CA ALA A 130 1.06 -0.76 -6.66
C ALA A 130 0.70 -2.14 -7.23
N ALA A 131 0.62 -3.16 -6.38
CA ALA A 131 0.19 -4.50 -6.78
C ALA A 131 -1.27 -4.49 -7.27
N ASN A 132 -2.18 -3.88 -6.52
CA ASN A 132 -3.59 -3.74 -6.91
C ASN A 132 -3.74 -2.97 -8.23
N ARG A 133 -2.99 -1.88 -8.40
CA ARG A 133 -3.02 -1.10 -9.64
C ARG A 133 -2.49 -1.90 -10.83
N ARG A 134 -1.44 -2.71 -10.64
CA ARG A 134 -0.91 -3.60 -11.67
C ARG A 134 -1.96 -4.65 -12.08
N GLU A 135 -2.66 -5.24 -11.12
CA GLU A 135 -3.72 -6.21 -11.39
C GLU A 135 -4.86 -5.58 -12.22
N GLU A 136 -5.29 -4.38 -11.85
CA GLU A 136 -6.33 -3.65 -12.57
C GLU A 136 -5.92 -3.34 -14.02
N LEU A 137 -4.72 -2.80 -14.23
CA LEU A 137 -4.19 -2.52 -15.57
C LEU A 137 -4.07 -3.79 -16.43
N THR A 138 -3.70 -4.90 -15.81
CA THR A 138 -3.58 -6.20 -16.50
C THR A 138 -4.96 -6.71 -16.93
N ARG A 139 -5.98 -6.58 -16.07
CA ARG A 139 -7.38 -6.89 -16.42
C ARG A 139 -7.91 -6.00 -17.54
N GLU A 140 -7.64 -4.69 -17.48
CA GLU A 140 -8.04 -3.74 -18.52
C GLU A 140 -7.39 -4.09 -19.88
N ALA A 141 -6.11 -4.43 -19.89
CA ALA A 141 -5.41 -4.90 -21.08
C ALA A 141 -6.07 -6.16 -21.66
N GLY A 142 -6.43 -7.15 -20.83
CA GLY A 142 -7.15 -8.34 -21.25
C GLY A 142 -8.49 -8.02 -21.94
N PHE A 143 -9.27 -7.09 -21.37
CA PHE A 143 -10.52 -6.63 -21.98
C PHE A 143 -10.32 -5.92 -23.33
N MET A 144 -9.26 -5.11 -23.46
CA MET A 144 -8.91 -4.49 -24.74
C MET A 144 -8.55 -5.54 -25.80
N LEU A 145 -7.79 -6.57 -25.45
CA LEU A 145 -7.46 -7.65 -26.39
C LEU A 145 -8.70 -8.39 -26.89
N GLN A 146 -9.68 -8.65 -26.01
CA GLN A 146 -10.96 -9.26 -26.42
C GLN A 146 -11.71 -8.39 -27.43
N LYS A 147 -11.72 -7.07 -27.25
CA LYS A 147 -12.31 -6.14 -28.22
C LYS A 147 -11.60 -6.20 -29.58
N VAL A 148 -10.26 -6.18 -29.59
CA VAL A 148 -9.50 -6.27 -30.84
C VAL A 148 -9.72 -7.63 -31.52
N ALA A 149 -9.85 -8.71 -30.75
CA ALA A 149 -10.19 -10.03 -31.29
C ALA A 149 -11.55 -10.04 -32.00
N SER A 150 -12.55 -9.40 -31.38
CA SER A 150 -13.88 -9.22 -32.00
C SER A 150 -13.81 -8.42 -33.30
N ILE A 151 -13.06 -7.30 -33.32
CA ILE A 151 -12.86 -6.48 -34.53
C ILE A 151 -12.17 -7.30 -35.63
N SER A 152 -11.10 -8.02 -35.30
CA SER A 152 -10.39 -8.91 -36.22
C SER A 152 -11.32 -9.99 -36.79
N GLN A 153 -12.21 -10.56 -35.98
CA GLN A 153 -13.24 -11.49 -36.45
C GLN A 153 -14.25 -10.83 -37.38
N GLN A 154 -14.74 -9.63 -37.06
CA GLN A 154 -15.65 -8.87 -37.94
C GLN A 154 -14.98 -8.56 -39.28
N ASN A 155 -13.72 -8.13 -39.28
CA ASN A 155 -12.96 -7.86 -40.50
C ASN A 155 -12.82 -9.11 -41.37
N ARG A 156 -12.63 -10.30 -40.78
CA ARG A 156 -12.64 -11.56 -41.54
C ARG A 156 -13.98 -11.82 -42.23
N ILE A 157 -15.09 -11.52 -41.57
CA ILE A 157 -16.44 -11.70 -42.15
C ILE A 157 -16.65 -10.71 -43.29
N VAL A 158 -16.25 -9.45 -43.10
CA VAL A 158 -16.32 -8.42 -44.15
C VAL A 158 -15.48 -8.83 -45.36
N ALA A 159 -14.22 -9.22 -45.15
CA ALA A 159 -13.34 -9.71 -46.21
C ALA A 159 -13.93 -10.92 -46.95
N PHE A 160 -14.54 -11.86 -46.22
CA PHE A 160 -15.23 -13.00 -46.82
C PHE A 160 -16.39 -12.57 -47.74
N ASN A 161 -17.24 -11.65 -47.27
CA ASN A 161 -18.36 -11.13 -48.05
C ASN A 161 -17.88 -10.38 -49.30
N VAL A 162 -16.83 -9.56 -49.16
CA VAL A 162 -16.21 -8.83 -50.28
C VAL A 162 -15.65 -9.81 -51.32
N ARG A 163 -15.04 -10.91 -50.90
CA ARG A 163 -14.53 -11.94 -51.82
C ARG A 163 -15.64 -12.66 -52.59
N ILE A 164 -16.79 -12.91 -51.97
CA ILE A 164 -17.98 -13.46 -52.65
C ILE A 164 -18.44 -12.49 -53.75
N GLU A 165 -18.56 -11.20 -53.42
CA GLU A 165 -19.00 -10.19 -54.39
C GLU A 165 -18.00 -10.01 -55.52
N ALA A 166 -16.70 -10.04 -55.22
CA ALA A 166 -15.63 -10.03 -56.21
C ALA A 166 -15.73 -11.21 -57.20
N ALA A 167 -16.03 -12.41 -56.69
CA ALA A 167 -16.25 -13.58 -57.55
C ALA A 167 -17.48 -13.43 -58.44
N ARG A 168 -18.54 -12.79 -57.93
CA ARG A 168 -19.78 -12.51 -58.68
C ARG A 168 -19.57 -11.51 -59.83
N MET A 169 -18.71 -10.52 -59.63
CA MET A 169 -18.31 -9.53 -60.66
C MET A 169 -17.38 -10.10 -61.74
N GLY A 170 -16.89 -11.34 -61.57
CA GLY A 170 -16.01 -12.00 -62.53
C GLY A 170 -14.72 -11.21 -62.79
N HIS A 171 -14.51 -10.79 -64.03
CA HIS A 171 -13.25 -10.15 -64.45
C HIS A 171 -13.05 -8.75 -63.84
N GLU A 172 -14.15 -8.04 -63.57
CA GLU A 172 -14.14 -6.69 -62.96
C GLU A 172 -13.82 -6.74 -61.45
N GLY A 173 -14.13 -7.86 -60.78
CA GLY A 173 -13.93 -8.03 -59.34
C GLY A 173 -12.52 -8.42 -58.91
N ARG A 174 -11.57 -8.63 -59.83
CA ARG A 174 -10.23 -9.15 -59.47
C ARG A 174 -9.44 -8.27 -58.51
N GLY A 175 -9.50 -6.95 -58.66
CA GLY A 175 -8.85 -6.04 -57.72
C GLY A 175 -9.46 -6.12 -56.32
N LEU A 176 -10.79 -6.29 -56.25
CA LEU A 176 -11.52 -6.44 -55.00
C LEU A 176 -11.21 -7.78 -54.30
N ALA A 177 -11.00 -8.85 -55.08
CA ALA A 177 -10.58 -10.16 -54.56
C ALA A 177 -9.21 -10.10 -53.86
N VAL A 178 -8.24 -9.39 -54.45
CA VAL A 178 -6.89 -9.22 -53.87
C VAL A 178 -6.97 -8.48 -52.53
N VAL A 179 -7.74 -7.39 -52.46
CA VAL A 179 -7.93 -6.63 -51.21
C VAL A 179 -8.62 -7.48 -50.14
N ALA A 180 -9.61 -8.29 -50.54
CA ALA A 180 -10.30 -9.20 -49.62
C ALA A 180 -9.36 -10.25 -49.02
N ASP A 181 -8.47 -10.83 -49.83
CA ASP A 181 -7.47 -11.79 -49.34
C ASP A 181 -6.46 -11.12 -48.40
N GLU A 182 -5.99 -9.92 -48.71
CA GLU A 182 -5.07 -9.16 -47.85
C GLU A 182 -5.69 -8.83 -46.48
N VAL A 183 -6.95 -8.36 -46.45
CA VAL A 183 -7.67 -8.07 -45.19
C VAL A 183 -7.89 -9.34 -44.37
N ARG A 184 -8.13 -10.49 -45.03
CA ARG A 184 -8.28 -11.78 -44.38
C ARG A 184 -6.98 -12.23 -43.73
N ASP A 185 -5.86 -12.10 -44.43
CA ASP A 185 -4.53 -12.45 -43.93
C ASP A 185 -4.10 -11.54 -42.79
N LEU A 186 -4.30 -10.22 -42.91
CA LEU A 186 -4.06 -9.26 -41.83
C LEU A 186 -4.87 -9.61 -40.57
N SER A 187 -6.15 -9.96 -40.75
CA SER A 187 -7.00 -10.34 -39.64
C SER A 187 -6.57 -11.66 -38.99
N ARG A 188 -6.03 -12.62 -39.78
CA ARG A 188 -5.44 -13.86 -39.25
C ARG A 188 -4.19 -13.55 -38.42
N GLN A 189 -3.25 -12.80 -38.97
CA GLN A 189 -2.03 -12.37 -38.26
C GLN A 189 -2.36 -11.62 -36.96
N THR A 190 -3.38 -10.75 -37.00
CA THR A 190 -3.86 -10.02 -35.81
C THR A 190 -4.33 -11.00 -34.73
N SER A 191 -5.09 -12.03 -35.08
CA SER A 191 -5.54 -13.04 -34.11
C SER A 191 -4.40 -13.91 -33.57
N ASP A 192 -3.35 -14.14 -34.35
CA ASP A 192 -2.16 -14.87 -33.90
C ASP A 192 -1.43 -14.05 -32.83
N VAL A 193 -1.18 -12.77 -33.11
CA VAL A 193 -0.57 -11.82 -32.15
C VAL A 193 -1.43 -11.70 -30.89
N LEU A 194 -2.75 -11.54 -31.01
CA LEU A 194 -3.64 -11.44 -29.85
C LEU A 194 -3.59 -12.68 -28.96
N ARG A 195 -3.47 -13.89 -29.55
CA ARG A 195 -3.32 -15.12 -28.76
C ARG A 195 -2.02 -15.15 -27.97
N ASP A 196 -0.93 -14.68 -28.57
CA ASP A 196 0.36 -14.63 -27.88
C ASP A 196 0.36 -13.60 -26.75
N VAL A 197 -0.21 -12.41 -26.97
CA VAL A 197 -0.34 -11.39 -25.90
C VAL A 197 -1.28 -11.87 -24.79
N SER A 198 -2.39 -12.54 -25.12
CA SER A 198 -3.30 -13.09 -24.11
C SER A 198 -2.58 -14.10 -23.21
N ARG A 199 -1.73 -14.96 -23.77
CA ARG A 199 -0.91 -15.91 -23.00
C ARG A 199 0.04 -15.22 -22.03
N ILE A 200 0.63 -14.08 -22.44
CA ILE A 200 1.51 -13.28 -21.58
C ILE A 200 0.72 -12.65 -20.43
N ILE A 201 -0.48 -12.14 -20.71
CA ILE A 201 -1.37 -11.58 -19.68
C ILE A 201 -1.80 -12.65 -18.68
N ASP A 202 -2.23 -13.82 -19.16
CA ASP A 202 -2.65 -14.93 -18.29
C ASP A 202 -1.51 -15.38 -17.38
N ALA A 203 -0.30 -15.54 -17.91
CA ALA A 203 0.89 -15.87 -17.11
C ALA A 203 1.24 -14.76 -16.09
N THR A 204 1.00 -13.49 -16.44
CA THR A 204 1.22 -12.36 -15.53
C THR A 204 0.20 -12.38 -14.39
N LEU A 205 -1.06 -12.73 -14.66
CA LEU A 205 -2.12 -12.85 -13.65
C LEU A 205 -1.91 -14.04 -12.72
N GLU A 206 -1.37 -15.17 -13.21
CA GLU A 206 -1.03 -16.34 -12.38
C GLU A 206 0.14 -16.10 -11.42
N THR A 207 0.95 -15.08 -11.68
CA THR A 207 2.14 -14.72 -10.86
C THR A 207 1.83 -13.66 -9.79
N ILE A 208 0.62 -13.06 -9.82
CA ILE A 208 0.14 -12.09 -8.82
C ILE A 208 -0.59 -12.84 -7.71
#